data_AF-T0Q8Q4-F1
#
_entry.id   AF-T0Q8Q4-F1
#
_cell.length_a   1.000
_cell.length_b   1.000
_cell.length_c   1.000
_cell.angle_alpha   90.00
_cell.angle_beta   90.00
_cell.angle_gamma   90.00
#
_symmetry.space_group_name_H-M   'P 1'
#
loop_
_entity.id
_entity.type
_entity.pdbx_description
1 polymer ?
#
loop_
_entity_poly.entity_id
_entity_poly.type
_entity_poly.pdbx_seq_one_letter_code
_entity_poly.pdbx_strand_id
1 'polypeptide(L)'
;MEENTLLHLVSFVATRAEVLSLLMAIPSSMLSPPLMALLGLLQGPLSDENRNQWPRPCFESLGPWYLPHLLTAIPAFDTVCIEHPFGFESLCENASVPGYTNKRAFLSFLVKWPTKLGTLTITRQPTPTDDDELVRLLHTCTRLDDVRLDVTWPRAGEVLALLVSPRFCVRRLVIEEMEWDHGNTVLDLTTALTPWLRSGHATSLVFDYITSSLVEGLPAALALAPSLTRLEIIDSDKVIDVLLTSQTRLSSVTQLKVRVNGNTTSNELRLVKLLPMDKVTVLDFFGH
;
A
#
# COMPACT_ATOMS: atom_id res chain seq x y z
N MET A 1 25.12 15.60 20.28
CA MET A 1 23.77 15.54 19.70
C MET A 1 23.19 14.21 20.11
N GLU A 2 22.03 14.20 20.75
CA GLU A 2 21.41 12.95 21.23
C GLU A 2 20.95 12.10 20.02
N GLU A 3 21.08 10.78 20.11
CA GLU A 3 20.74 9.84 19.04
C GLU A 3 19.30 10.04 18.53
N ASN A 4 18.36 10.25 19.44
CA ASN A 4 16.96 10.50 19.11
C ASN A 4 16.77 11.78 18.28
N THR A 5 17.57 12.82 18.52
CA THR A 5 17.55 14.04 17.72
C THR A 5 18.00 13.78 16.29
N LEU A 6 19.05 12.97 16.11
CA LEU A 6 19.52 12.59 14.78
C LEU A 6 18.52 11.74 14.01
N LEU A 7 17.92 10.74 14.66
CA LEU A 7 16.88 9.90 14.05
C LEU A 7 15.68 10.73 13.62
N HIS A 8 15.25 11.69 14.46
CA HIS A 8 14.20 12.63 14.09
C HIS A 8 14.62 13.53 12.93
N LEU A 9 15.82 14.10 12.94
CA LEU A 9 16.28 14.96 11.84
C LEU A 9 16.27 14.22 10.50
N VAL A 10 16.73 12.97 10.47
CA VAL A 10 16.70 12.11 9.29
C VAL A 10 15.28 11.94 8.73
N SER A 11 14.27 11.80 9.60
CA SER A 11 12.88 11.64 9.16
C SER A 11 12.28 12.94 8.58
N PHE A 12 12.84 14.11 8.90
CA PHE A 12 12.40 15.41 8.37
C PHE A 12 13.13 15.85 7.10
N VAL A 13 14.25 15.21 6.74
CA VAL A 13 15.00 15.57 5.55
C VAL A 13 14.30 15.06 4.31
N ALA A 14 14.04 15.96 3.35
CA ALA A 14 13.19 15.69 2.20
C ALA A 14 13.82 14.70 1.21
N THR A 15 15.15 14.73 1.03
CA THR A 15 15.81 13.93 0.00
C THR A 15 16.85 12.96 0.54
N ARG A 16 16.98 11.84 -0.16
CA ARG A 16 18.03 10.83 0.08
C ARG A 16 19.44 11.44 0.10
N ALA A 17 19.72 12.36 -0.81
CA ALA A 17 21.04 12.97 -0.97
C ALA A 17 21.43 13.86 0.23
N GLU A 18 20.47 14.59 0.77
CA GLU A 18 20.66 15.39 1.98
C GLU A 18 20.92 14.51 3.20
N VAL A 19 20.17 13.40 3.36
CA VAL A 19 20.41 12.44 4.46
C VAL A 19 21.79 11.82 4.34
N LEU A 20 22.20 11.40 3.14
CA LEU A 20 23.53 10.86 2.91
C LEU A 20 24.62 11.87 3.27
N SER A 21 24.47 13.11 2.82
CA SER A 21 25.41 14.20 3.12
C SER A 21 25.50 14.49 4.61
N LEU A 22 24.35 14.50 5.30
CA LEU A 22 24.26 14.66 6.75
C LEU A 22 25.00 13.54 7.49
N LEU A 23 24.74 12.28 7.14
CA LEU A 23 25.37 11.13 7.80
C LEU A 23 26.87 11.05 7.52
N MET A 24 27.31 11.43 6.30
CA MET A 24 28.74 11.48 5.96
C MET A 24 29.48 12.62 6.66
N ALA A 25 28.80 13.70 7.05
CA ALA A 25 29.39 14.80 7.79
C ALA A 25 29.66 14.45 9.27
N ILE A 26 29.04 13.38 9.78
CA ILE A 26 29.20 12.93 11.17
C ILE A 26 30.29 11.85 11.21
N PRO A 27 31.27 11.92 12.14
CA PRO A 27 32.25 10.86 12.31
C PRO A 27 31.58 9.51 12.55
N SER A 28 32.02 8.44 11.86
CA SER A 28 31.41 7.11 11.98
C SER A 28 31.44 6.55 13.41
N SER A 29 32.39 6.97 14.24
CA SER A 29 32.45 6.62 15.66
C SER A 29 31.31 7.20 16.50
N MET A 30 30.59 8.19 15.98
CA MET A 30 29.44 8.83 16.62
C MET A 30 28.09 8.36 16.06
N LEU A 31 28.09 7.57 14.99
CA LEU A 31 26.87 7.03 14.40
C LEU A 31 26.46 5.77 15.16
N SER A 32 25.22 5.74 15.64
CA SER A 32 24.65 4.55 16.26
C SER A 32 24.40 3.44 15.22
N PRO A 33 24.18 2.18 15.64
CA PRO A 33 23.97 1.08 14.70
C PRO A 33 22.85 1.34 13.66
N PRO A 34 21.68 1.91 14.01
CA PRO A 34 20.66 2.26 13.02
C PRO A 34 21.13 3.27 11.97
N LEU A 35 21.89 4.29 12.39
CA LEU A 35 22.39 5.33 11.50
C LEU A 35 23.55 4.83 10.61
N MET A 36 24.42 3.97 11.16
CA MET A 36 25.45 3.27 10.39
C MET A 36 24.84 2.35 9.33
N ALA A 37 23.80 1.60 9.71
CA ALA A 37 23.08 0.73 8.78
C ALA A 37 22.37 1.55 7.69
N LEU A 38 21.75 2.67 8.05
CA LEU A 38 21.16 3.61 7.11
C LEU A 38 22.20 4.18 6.14
N LEU A 39 23.36 4.61 6.64
CA LEU A 39 24.47 5.07 5.81
C LEU A 39 24.90 3.99 4.81
N GLY A 40 25.02 2.74 5.26
CA GLY A 40 25.33 1.59 4.41
C GLY A 40 24.29 1.34 3.31
N LEU A 41 22.99 1.48 3.63
CA LEU A 41 21.92 1.41 2.62
C LEU A 41 22.06 2.54 1.60
N LEU A 42 22.27 3.78 2.06
CA LEU A 42 22.35 4.95 1.20
C LEU A 42 23.56 4.94 0.27
N GLN A 43 24.68 4.35 0.71
CA GLN A 43 25.90 4.18 -0.07
C GLN A 43 25.87 2.94 -0.98
N GLY A 44 25.00 1.96 -0.67
CA GLY A 44 24.86 0.73 -1.44
C GLY A 44 24.13 0.90 -2.78
N PRO A 45 24.04 -0.18 -3.57
CA PRO A 45 23.29 -0.30 -4.82
C PRO A 45 21.77 -0.36 -4.58
N LEU A 46 21.26 0.43 -3.63
CA LEU A 46 20.06 1.21 -3.89
C LEU A 46 20.39 2.12 -5.10
N SER A 47 20.56 1.51 -6.26
CA SER A 47 20.88 2.11 -7.54
C SER A 47 19.69 2.95 -7.98
N ASP A 48 19.84 3.65 -9.09
CA ASP A 48 18.89 4.64 -9.58
C ASP A 48 17.43 4.14 -9.64
N GLU A 49 17.21 2.82 -9.74
CA GLU A 49 15.90 2.16 -9.74
C GLU A 49 15.12 2.28 -8.41
N ASN A 50 15.81 2.26 -7.26
CA ASN A 50 15.16 2.34 -5.94
C ASN A 50 15.14 3.77 -5.36
N ARG A 51 15.56 4.79 -6.12
CA ARG A 51 15.47 6.20 -5.70
C ARG A 51 14.04 6.61 -5.35
N ASN A 52 13.06 6.05 -6.04
CA ASN A 52 11.63 6.37 -5.86
C ASN A 52 11.04 5.82 -4.56
N GLN A 53 11.78 4.98 -3.83
CA GLN A 53 11.32 4.42 -2.58
C GLN A 53 11.80 5.19 -1.35
N TRP A 54 12.62 6.23 -1.50
CA TRP A 54 12.88 7.14 -0.39
C TRP A 54 11.65 8.03 -0.17
N PRO A 55 11.17 8.25 1.08
CA PRO A 55 11.73 7.82 2.37
C PRO A 55 11.16 6.51 2.93
N ARG A 56 10.39 5.74 2.14
CA ARG A 56 9.69 4.51 2.55
C ARG A 56 10.26 3.26 1.86
N PRO A 57 11.39 2.72 2.35
CA PRO A 57 12.02 1.57 1.69
C PRO A 57 11.07 0.36 1.66
N CYS A 58 11.07 -0.36 0.53
CA CYS A 58 10.32 -1.60 0.35
C CYS A 58 11.24 -2.80 0.54
N PHE A 59 10.83 -3.73 1.40
CA PHE A 59 11.62 -4.92 1.74
C PHE A 59 11.94 -5.79 0.53
N GLU A 60 10.93 -6.03 -0.31
CA GLU A 60 10.99 -6.95 -1.46
C GLU A 60 11.85 -6.41 -2.60
N SER A 61 12.03 -5.10 -2.67
CA SER A 61 12.88 -4.45 -3.67
C SER A 61 14.36 -4.43 -3.32
N LEU A 62 14.70 -4.81 -2.07
CA LEU A 62 16.07 -4.93 -1.63
C LEU A 62 16.56 -6.35 -1.88
N GLY A 63 17.77 -6.45 -2.43
CA GLY A 63 18.47 -7.73 -2.46
C GLY A 63 18.67 -8.30 -1.05
N PRO A 64 18.72 -9.64 -0.87
CA PRO A 64 18.86 -10.29 0.44
C PRO A 64 20.02 -9.74 1.30
N TRP A 65 21.12 -9.33 0.67
CA TRP A 65 22.30 -8.76 1.32
C TRP A 65 22.05 -7.45 2.08
N TYR A 66 21.04 -6.67 1.67
CA TYR A 66 20.71 -5.38 2.29
C TYR A 66 19.65 -5.49 3.38
N LEU A 67 18.96 -6.63 3.45
CA LEU A 67 17.88 -6.84 4.42
C LEU A 67 18.33 -6.70 5.88
N PRO A 68 19.49 -7.22 6.33
CA PRO A 68 19.96 -7.00 7.70
C PRO A 68 20.22 -5.52 8.00
N HIS A 69 20.70 -4.76 7.01
CA HIS A 69 20.92 -3.32 7.14
C HIS A 69 19.58 -2.59 7.25
N LEU A 70 18.59 -2.93 6.43
CA LEU A 70 17.24 -2.35 6.52
C LEU A 70 16.62 -2.59 7.90
N LEU A 71 16.63 -3.83 8.39
CA LEU A 71 16.06 -4.17 9.69
C LEU A 71 16.75 -3.42 10.84
N THR A 72 18.06 -3.21 10.74
CA THR A 72 18.82 -2.42 11.72
C THR A 72 18.49 -0.93 11.63
N ALA A 73 18.23 -0.42 10.42
CA ALA A 73 17.93 0.98 10.13
C ALA A 73 16.47 1.39 10.35
N ILE A 74 15.53 0.44 10.57
CA ILE A 74 14.10 0.73 10.82
C ILE A 74 13.84 1.90 11.78
N PRO A 75 14.56 2.04 12.92
CA PRO A 75 14.33 3.16 13.82
C PRO A 75 14.45 4.54 13.16
N ALA A 76 15.31 4.67 12.14
CA ALA A 76 15.57 5.90 11.40
C ALA A 76 14.51 6.23 10.32
N PHE A 77 13.70 5.26 9.92
CA PHE A 77 12.62 5.47 8.95
C PHE A 77 11.32 5.84 9.63
N ASP A 78 10.54 6.72 9.01
CA ASP A 78 9.18 6.99 9.48
C ASP A 78 8.26 5.79 9.29
N THR A 79 8.30 5.23 8.08
CA THR A 79 7.53 4.06 7.67
C THR A 79 8.30 3.22 6.67
N VAL A 80 7.96 1.95 6.57
CA VAL A 80 8.48 0.97 5.61
C VAL A 80 7.33 0.30 4.85
N CYS A 81 7.66 -0.30 3.71
CA CYS A 81 6.73 -1.03 2.85
C CYS A 81 7.01 -2.53 2.88
N ILE A 82 5.96 -3.34 3.04
CA ILE A 82 5.99 -4.80 2.88
C ILE A 82 4.91 -5.18 1.87
N GLU A 83 5.32 -5.53 0.65
CA GLU A 83 4.43 -5.90 -0.46
C GLU A 83 4.01 -7.36 -0.42
N HIS A 84 4.81 -8.24 0.18
CA HIS A 84 4.54 -9.65 0.22
C HIS A 84 4.80 -10.19 1.63
N PRO A 85 3.86 -9.97 2.57
CA PRO A 85 3.95 -10.48 3.94
C PRO A 85 4.30 -11.96 4.03
N PHE A 86 3.77 -12.80 3.12
CA PHE A 86 4.04 -14.25 3.07
C PHE A 86 5.35 -14.62 2.36
N GLY A 87 5.91 -13.69 1.59
CA GLY A 87 7.26 -13.81 1.04
C GLY A 87 8.33 -13.32 2.02
N PHE A 88 7.92 -12.62 3.08
CA PHE A 88 8.82 -11.98 4.04
C PHE A 88 9.66 -13.00 4.82
N GLU A 89 9.09 -14.16 5.17
CA GLU A 89 9.83 -15.28 5.79
C GLU A 89 10.94 -15.76 4.87
N SER A 90 10.62 -16.07 3.61
CA SER A 90 11.61 -16.54 2.64
C SER A 90 12.69 -15.49 2.39
N LEU A 91 12.32 -14.21 2.33
CA LEU A 91 13.25 -13.11 2.21
C LEU A 91 14.22 -13.07 3.41
N CYS A 92 13.71 -13.20 4.64
CA CYS A 92 14.51 -13.22 5.87
C CYS A 92 15.41 -14.45 5.98
N GLU A 93 14.91 -15.62 5.59
CA GLU A 93 15.67 -16.88 5.56
C GLU A 93 16.83 -16.79 4.55
N ASN A 94 16.56 -16.33 3.33
CA ASN A 94 17.58 -16.17 2.28
C ASN A 94 18.68 -15.17 2.69
N ALA A 95 18.32 -14.14 3.47
CA ALA A 95 19.24 -13.17 4.02
C ALA A 95 19.91 -13.61 5.34
N SER A 96 19.57 -14.79 5.87
CA SER A 96 20.08 -15.32 7.14
C SER A 96 19.91 -14.35 8.32
N VAL A 97 18.79 -13.63 8.38
CA VAL A 97 18.54 -12.61 9.40
C VAL A 97 18.27 -13.26 10.77
N PRO A 98 19.09 -13.00 11.80
CA PRO A 98 18.86 -13.52 13.14
C PRO A 98 17.51 -13.06 13.71
N GLY A 99 16.74 -14.00 14.28
CA GLY A 99 15.44 -13.72 14.90
C GLY A 99 14.25 -13.66 13.94
N TYR A 100 14.48 -13.79 12.63
CA TYR A 100 13.43 -13.79 11.59
C TYR A 100 13.46 -15.04 10.70
N THR A 101 14.20 -16.10 11.10
CA THR A 101 14.26 -17.38 10.39
C THR A 101 13.14 -18.35 10.78
N ASN A 102 12.03 -17.84 11.31
CA ASN A 102 10.87 -18.65 11.69
C ASN A 102 9.75 -18.44 10.68
N LYS A 103 8.78 -19.36 10.65
CA LYS A 103 7.57 -19.27 9.79
C LYS A 103 6.64 -18.09 10.14
N ARG A 104 7.05 -17.18 11.02
CA ARG A 104 6.27 -16.06 11.57
C ARG A 104 7.10 -14.77 11.58
N ALA A 105 7.99 -14.62 10.61
CA ALA A 105 8.90 -13.49 10.54
C ALA A 105 8.12 -12.17 10.41
N PHE A 106 7.06 -12.17 9.61
CA PHE A 106 6.20 -11.00 9.44
C PHE A 106 5.46 -10.63 10.74
N LEU A 107 4.86 -11.60 11.44
CA LEU A 107 4.21 -11.33 12.73
C LEU A 107 5.20 -10.81 13.77
N SER A 108 6.42 -11.38 13.79
CA SER A 108 7.51 -10.91 14.65
C SER A 108 7.92 -9.47 14.33
N PHE A 109 7.90 -9.09 13.04
CA PHE A 109 8.09 -7.71 12.61
C PHE A 109 6.97 -6.81 13.14
N LEU A 110 5.69 -7.19 13.00
CA LEU A 110 4.56 -6.39 13.47
C LEU A 110 4.58 -6.20 14.99
N VAL A 111 4.97 -7.22 15.76
CA VAL A 111 5.11 -7.11 17.22
C VAL A 111 6.19 -6.08 17.60
N LYS A 112 7.31 -6.08 16.87
CA LYS A 112 8.46 -5.22 17.19
C LYS A 112 8.29 -3.78 16.68
N TRP A 113 7.67 -3.60 15.52
CA TRP A 113 7.62 -2.33 14.79
C TRP A 113 6.23 -1.99 14.24
N PRO A 114 5.15 -2.07 15.04
CA PRO A 114 3.79 -1.91 14.53
C PRO A 114 3.57 -0.52 13.90
N THR A 115 4.17 0.52 14.48
CA THR A 115 4.05 1.90 14.00
C THR A 115 4.93 2.22 12.79
N LYS A 116 5.78 1.29 12.34
CA LYS A 116 6.64 1.51 11.17
C LYS A 116 6.03 0.98 9.89
N LEU A 117 4.97 0.17 9.93
CA LEU A 117 4.33 -0.31 8.71
C LEU A 117 3.49 0.80 8.07
N GLY A 118 3.90 1.26 6.88
CA GLY A 118 3.19 2.29 6.11
C GLY A 118 2.43 1.73 4.91
N THR A 119 2.99 0.70 4.28
CA THR A 119 2.38 0.04 3.12
C THR A 119 2.28 -1.46 3.36
N LEU A 120 1.13 -2.04 3.03
CA LEU A 120 0.84 -3.45 3.24
C LEU A 120 0.06 -4.02 2.05
N THR A 121 0.46 -5.19 1.56
CA THR A 121 -0.25 -5.89 0.48
C THR A 121 -0.60 -7.30 0.93
N ILE A 122 -1.90 -7.61 1.02
CA ILE A 122 -2.45 -8.91 1.43
C ILE A 122 -3.17 -9.51 0.22
N THR A 123 -2.42 -10.19 -0.64
CA THR A 123 -2.93 -10.73 -1.93
C THR A 123 -2.84 -12.25 -2.05
N ARG A 124 -2.40 -12.92 -0.99
CA ARG A 124 -2.40 -14.38 -0.90
C ARG A 124 -3.04 -14.79 0.40
N GLN A 125 -3.68 -15.95 0.41
CA GLN A 125 -4.19 -16.52 1.64
C GLN A 125 -3.01 -16.80 2.59
N PRO A 126 -3.01 -16.24 3.80
CA PRO A 126 -2.15 -16.73 4.87
C PRO A 126 -2.43 -18.22 5.09
N THR A 127 -1.47 -18.93 5.66
CA THR A 127 -1.82 -20.21 6.28
C THR A 127 -2.83 -19.94 7.40
N PRO A 128 -3.96 -20.66 7.47
CA PRO A 128 -5.10 -20.34 8.35
C PRO A 128 -4.77 -20.27 9.85
N THR A 129 -3.57 -20.71 10.25
CA THR A 129 -3.10 -20.71 11.63
C THR A 129 -2.66 -19.32 12.13
N ASP A 130 -2.49 -18.34 11.24
CA ASP A 130 -1.92 -17.02 11.57
C ASP A 130 -2.89 -15.84 11.34
N ASP A 131 -4.08 -16.09 10.78
CA ASP A 131 -5.07 -15.06 10.40
C ASP A 131 -5.55 -14.21 11.59
N ASP A 132 -5.93 -14.84 12.70
CA ASP A 132 -6.42 -14.12 13.88
C ASP A 132 -5.33 -13.26 14.52
N GLU A 133 -4.11 -13.79 14.58
CA GLU A 133 -2.95 -13.09 15.12
C GLU A 133 -2.56 -11.90 14.23
N LEU A 134 -2.61 -12.09 12.90
CA LEU A 134 -2.41 -11.01 11.94
C LEU A 134 -3.42 -9.89 12.15
N VAL A 135 -4.72 -10.19 12.14
CA VAL A 135 -5.76 -9.16 12.32
C VAL A 135 -5.57 -8.41 13.64
N ARG A 136 -5.29 -9.14 14.73
CA ARG A 136 -4.99 -8.55 16.04
C ARG A 136 -3.80 -7.59 16.00
N LEU A 137 -2.72 -7.96 15.31
CA LEU A 137 -1.53 -7.11 15.19
C LEU A 137 -1.76 -5.91 14.26
N LEU A 138 -2.57 -6.04 13.21
CA LEU A 138 -2.94 -4.92 12.35
C LEU A 138 -3.64 -3.78 13.11
N HIS A 139 -4.41 -4.08 14.17
CA HIS A 139 -4.99 -3.04 15.04
C HIS A 139 -3.96 -2.09 15.68
N THR A 140 -2.70 -2.54 15.78
CA THR A 140 -1.58 -1.76 16.34
C THR A 140 -0.84 -0.94 15.27
N CYS A 141 -1.09 -1.19 13.98
CA CYS A 141 -0.39 -0.58 12.86
C CYS A 141 -0.98 0.79 12.46
N THR A 142 -0.78 1.81 13.30
CA THR A 142 -1.46 3.11 13.16
C THR A 142 -0.93 4.02 12.04
N ARG A 143 0.14 3.65 11.35
CA ARG A 143 0.74 4.44 10.25
C ARG A 143 0.47 3.89 8.85
N LEU A 144 -0.40 2.88 8.73
CA LEU A 144 -0.85 2.38 7.43
C LEU A 144 -1.48 3.50 6.59
N ASP A 145 -0.98 3.66 5.37
CA ASP A 145 -1.31 4.74 4.44
C ASP A 145 -1.68 4.19 3.04
N ASP A 146 -1.05 3.09 2.62
CA ASP A 146 -1.31 2.41 1.35
C ASP A 146 -1.54 0.92 1.59
N VAL A 147 -2.71 0.41 1.22
CA VAL A 147 -3.04 -1.01 1.42
C VAL A 147 -3.58 -1.64 0.15
N ARG A 148 -3.08 -2.82 -0.19
CA ARG A 148 -3.67 -3.71 -1.19
C ARG A 148 -4.28 -4.92 -0.51
N LEU A 149 -5.53 -5.23 -0.84
CA LEU A 149 -6.31 -6.28 -0.20
C LEU A 149 -7.01 -7.12 -1.27
N ASP A 150 -6.75 -8.41 -1.25
CA ASP A 150 -7.54 -9.40 -1.97
C ASP A 150 -8.85 -9.67 -1.21
N VAL A 151 -9.98 -9.36 -1.84
CA VAL A 151 -11.30 -9.48 -1.22
C VAL A 151 -11.85 -10.90 -1.20
N THR A 152 -11.18 -11.82 -1.89
CA THR A 152 -11.49 -13.26 -1.82
C THR A 152 -10.93 -13.93 -0.55
N TRP A 153 -10.02 -13.26 0.17
CA TRP A 153 -9.50 -13.76 1.44
C TRP A 153 -10.62 -13.83 2.50
N PRO A 154 -10.82 -14.95 3.22
CA PRO A 154 -11.94 -15.10 4.15
C PRO A 154 -12.05 -14.04 5.25
N ARG A 155 -10.94 -13.41 5.63
CA ARG A 155 -10.89 -12.34 6.65
C ARG A 155 -10.85 -10.94 6.04
N ALA A 156 -10.97 -10.81 4.71
CA ALA A 156 -10.92 -9.52 4.02
C ALA A 156 -11.96 -8.54 4.53
N GLY A 157 -13.18 -9.00 4.84
CA GLY A 157 -14.21 -8.14 5.42
C GLY A 157 -13.82 -7.53 6.76
N GLU A 158 -13.18 -8.30 7.63
CA GLU A 158 -12.71 -7.82 8.95
C GLU A 158 -11.53 -6.86 8.83
N VAL A 159 -10.57 -7.18 7.96
CA VAL A 159 -9.44 -6.28 7.68
C VAL A 159 -9.91 -5.02 6.98
N LEU A 160 -10.82 -5.09 6.02
CA LEU A 160 -11.36 -3.91 5.38
C LEU A 160 -12.11 -3.04 6.40
N ALA A 161 -12.96 -3.62 7.24
CA ALA A 161 -13.66 -2.90 8.31
C ALA A 161 -12.68 -2.21 9.29
N LEU A 162 -11.53 -2.83 9.55
CA LEU A 162 -10.45 -2.23 10.32
C LEU A 162 -9.84 -1.02 9.60
N LEU A 163 -9.44 -1.18 8.35
CA LEU A 163 -8.74 -0.18 7.54
C LEU A 163 -9.61 1.05 7.24
N VAL A 164 -10.92 0.86 7.09
CA VAL A 164 -11.89 1.95 6.84
C VAL A 164 -12.37 2.63 8.12
N SER A 165 -11.94 2.15 9.29
CA SER A 165 -12.31 2.76 10.57
C SER A 165 -11.61 4.11 10.77
N PRO A 166 -12.19 5.07 11.53
CA PRO A 166 -11.59 6.39 11.76
C PRO A 166 -10.23 6.37 12.47
N ARG A 167 -9.83 5.23 13.04
CA ARG A 167 -8.53 5.04 13.68
C ARG A 167 -7.39 5.02 12.66
N PHE A 168 -7.67 4.58 11.44
CA PHE A 168 -6.69 4.52 10.37
C PHE A 168 -6.88 5.70 9.43
N CYS A 169 -5.78 6.14 8.84
CA CYS A 169 -5.77 7.23 7.85
C CYS A 169 -5.25 6.69 6.52
N VAL A 170 -5.72 5.50 6.11
CA VAL A 170 -5.34 4.88 4.84
C VAL A 170 -5.75 5.80 3.71
N ARG A 171 -4.81 6.31 2.93
CA ARG A 171 -5.10 7.23 1.83
C ARG A 171 -5.26 6.53 0.50
N ARG A 172 -4.60 5.38 0.33
CA ARG A 172 -4.65 4.56 -0.86
C ARG A 172 -5.11 3.15 -0.54
N LEU A 173 -6.11 2.69 -1.29
CA LEU A 173 -6.63 1.33 -1.18
C LEU A 173 -6.65 0.70 -2.57
N VAL A 174 -6.09 -0.50 -2.68
CA VAL A 174 -6.19 -1.36 -3.85
C VAL A 174 -7.05 -2.55 -3.45
N ILE A 175 -8.15 -2.72 -4.16
CA ILE A 175 -9.08 -3.82 -4.01
C ILE A 175 -8.87 -4.76 -5.17
N GLU A 176 -8.54 -6.00 -4.87
CA GLU A 176 -8.24 -7.03 -5.86
C GLU A 176 -9.13 -8.25 -5.66
N GLU A 177 -9.55 -8.90 -6.74
CA GLU A 177 -10.31 -10.16 -6.69
C GLU A 177 -9.51 -11.25 -7.43
N MET A 178 -8.68 -11.99 -6.68
CA MET A 178 -7.90 -13.10 -7.26
C MET A 178 -8.73 -14.39 -7.28
N GLU A 179 -8.95 -14.98 -8.45
CA GLU A 179 -9.71 -16.23 -8.64
C GLU A 179 -8.95 -17.49 -8.16
N TRP A 180 -8.53 -17.55 -6.89
CA TRP A 180 -7.68 -18.64 -6.41
C TRP A 180 -8.45 -19.71 -5.65
N ASP A 181 -9.65 -19.42 -5.16
CA ASP A 181 -10.57 -20.42 -4.65
C ASP A 181 -11.99 -19.84 -4.50
N HIS A 182 -13.02 -20.64 -4.80
CA HIS A 182 -14.44 -20.22 -4.79
C HIS A 182 -15.02 -20.05 -3.37
N GLY A 183 -14.30 -19.35 -2.50
CA GLY A 183 -14.78 -18.96 -1.18
C GLY A 183 -16.00 -18.05 -1.31
N ASN A 184 -17.16 -18.52 -0.85
CA ASN A 184 -18.48 -17.88 -0.92
C ASN A 184 -18.64 -16.54 -0.15
N THR A 185 -17.56 -15.86 0.23
CA THR A 185 -17.63 -14.61 0.97
C THR A 185 -17.96 -13.45 0.04
N VAL A 186 -19.26 -13.16 -0.06
CA VAL A 186 -19.83 -12.00 -0.76
C VAL A 186 -19.63 -10.76 0.12
N LEU A 187 -18.50 -10.08 -0.04
CA LEU A 187 -18.23 -8.80 0.63
C LEU A 187 -18.92 -7.66 -0.11
N ASP A 188 -19.93 -7.03 0.48
CA ASP A 188 -20.53 -5.81 -0.10
C ASP A 188 -19.54 -4.64 -0.01
N LEU A 189 -18.79 -4.42 -1.09
CA LEU A 189 -17.81 -3.35 -1.22
C LEU A 189 -18.44 -1.97 -1.07
N THR A 190 -19.71 -1.80 -1.44
CA THR A 190 -20.39 -0.51 -1.29
C THR A 190 -20.48 -0.14 0.18
N THR A 191 -21.04 -1.02 1.00
CA THR A 191 -21.21 -0.78 2.43
C THR A 191 -19.84 -0.67 3.12
N ALA A 192 -18.88 -1.52 2.74
CA ALA A 192 -17.56 -1.53 3.37
C ALA A 192 -16.72 -0.27 3.04
N LEU A 193 -16.75 0.22 1.80
CA LEU A 193 -15.92 1.35 1.37
C LEU A 193 -16.55 2.71 1.67
N THR A 194 -17.88 2.80 1.79
CA THR A 194 -18.58 4.09 1.99
C THR A 194 -18.04 4.91 3.18
N PRO A 195 -17.79 4.34 4.38
CA PRO A 195 -17.24 5.11 5.50
C PRO A 195 -15.86 5.71 5.18
N TRP A 196 -14.99 4.95 4.53
CA TRP A 196 -13.65 5.39 4.14
C TRP A 196 -13.70 6.45 3.04
N LEU A 197 -14.54 6.28 2.02
CA LEU A 197 -14.73 7.26 0.96
C LEU A 197 -15.22 8.61 1.51
N ARG A 198 -16.10 8.59 2.52
CA ARG A 198 -16.66 9.79 3.17
C ARG A 198 -15.73 10.44 4.20
N SER A 199 -14.64 9.77 4.57
CA SER A 199 -13.75 10.21 5.65
C SER A 199 -13.00 11.51 5.36
N GLY A 200 -12.88 11.89 4.08
CA GLY A 200 -12.06 13.03 3.64
C GLY A 200 -10.56 12.74 3.54
N HIS A 201 -10.10 11.52 3.86
CA HIS A 201 -8.70 11.12 3.68
C HIS A 201 -8.47 10.11 2.55
N ALA A 202 -9.52 9.49 1.99
CA ALA A 202 -9.40 8.60 0.84
C ALA A 202 -8.99 9.39 -0.41
N THR A 203 -7.78 9.16 -0.93
CA THR A 203 -7.22 9.93 -2.05
C THR A 203 -7.05 9.12 -3.33
N SER A 204 -6.83 7.81 -3.21
CA SER A 204 -6.59 6.88 -4.31
C SER A 204 -7.32 5.57 -4.08
N LEU A 205 -8.11 5.14 -5.06
CA LEU A 205 -8.76 3.84 -5.07
C LEU A 205 -8.40 3.12 -6.37
N VAL A 206 -7.98 1.86 -6.24
CA VAL A 206 -7.68 1.00 -7.38
C VAL A 206 -8.57 -0.24 -7.30
N PHE A 207 -9.22 -0.56 -8.40
CA PHE A 207 -9.89 -1.84 -8.62
C PHE A 207 -9.05 -2.67 -9.57
N ASP A 208 -8.71 -3.88 -9.16
CA ASP A 208 -7.85 -4.80 -9.91
C ASP A 208 -8.55 -6.16 -10.04
N TYR A 209 -8.81 -6.61 -11.27
CA TYR A 209 -9.49 -7.88 -11.56
C TYR A 209 -10.89 -8.07 -10.94
N ILE A 210 -11.67 -7.00 -10.74
CA ILE A 210 -13.01 -7.10 -10.14
C ILE A 210 -14.04 -7.62 -11.15
N THR A 211 -14.51 -8.85 -10.92
CA THR A 211 -15.44 -9.57 -11.80
C THR A 211 -16.84 -9.74 -11.20
N SER A 212 -16.97 -9.59 -9.88
CA SER A 212 -18.21 -9.85 -9.13
C SER A 212 -19.27 -8.75 -9.23
N SER A 213 -20.53 -9.10 -8.93
CA SER A 213 -21.68 -8.18 -8.82
C SER A 213 -21.66 -7.29 -7.56
N LEU A 214 -20.53 -7.29 -6.83
CA LEU A 214 -20.37 -6.61 -5.54
C LEU A 214 -20.22 -5.08 -5.66
N VAL A 215 -20.37 -4.53 -6.87
CA VAL A 215 -20.10 -3.13 -7.20
C VAL A 215 -21.35 -2.33 -7.56
N GLU A 216 -22.56 -2.88 -7.46
CA GLU A 216 -23.79 -2.20 -7.89
C GLU A 216 -24.02 -0.84 -7.19
N GLY A 217 -23.75 -0.75 -5.90
CA GLY A 217 -23.88 0.50 -5.13
C GLY A 217 -22.65 1.40 -5.16
N LEU A 218 -21.54 0.95 -5.77
CA LEU A 218 -20.26 1.64 -5.79
C LEU A 218 -20.34 3.07 -6.35
N PRO A 219 -21.07 3.36 -7.44
CA PRO A 219 -21.13 4.72 -7.96
C PRO A 219 -21.64 5.73 -6.93
N ALA A 220 -22.69 5.37 -6.19
CA ALA A 220 -23.24 6.22 -5.14
C ALA A 220 -22.21 6.48 -4.02
N ALA A 221 -21.42 5.47 -3.66
CA ALA A 221 -20.33 5.63 -2.68
C ALA A 221 -19.22 6.56 -3.20
N LEU A 222 -18.82 6.42 -4.47
CA LEU A 222 -17.81 7.27 -5.11
C LEU A 222 -18.25 8.73 -5.24
N ALA A 223 -19.53 8.99 -5.51
CA ALA A 223 -20.08 10.35 -5.54
C ALA A 223 -19.92 11.09 -4.20
N LEU A 224 -19.88 10.35 -3.10
CA LEU A 224 -19.75 10.87 -1.74
C LEU A 224 -18.30 11.04 -1.29
N ALA A 225 -17.31 10.85 -2.17
CA ALA A 225 -15.90 10.90 -1.84
C ALA A 225 -15.29 12.30 -2.13
N PRO A 226 -15.23 13.22 -1.15
CA PRO A 226 -14.77 14.59 -1.39
C PRO A 226 -13.27 14.69 -1.66
N SER A 227 -12.49 13.71 -1.22
CA SER A 227 -11.02 13.71 -1.30
C SER A 227 -10.46 12.75 -2.35
N LEU A 228 -11.31 11.93 -2.99
CA LEU A 228 -10.86 10.90 -3.92
C LEU A 228 -10.42 11.54 -5.24
N THR A 229 -9.12 11.78 -5.37
CA THR A 229 -8.52 12.42 -6.55
C THR A 229 -8.09 11.44 -7.63
N ARG A 230 -7.80 10.19 -7.26
CA ARG A 230 -7.26 9.17 -8.16
C ARG A 230 -8.15 7.93 -8.16
N LEU A 231 -8.54 7.50 -9.34
CA LEU A 231 -9.25 6.25 -9.57
C LEU A 231 -8.49 5.46 -10.65
N GLU A 232 -8.10 4.23 -10.31
CA GLU A 232 -7.52 3.30 -11.28
C GLU A 232 -8.42 2.08 -11.41
N ILE A 233 -8.70 1.66 -12.64
CA ILE A 233 -9.54 0.50 -12.96
C ILE A 233 -8.71 -0.40 -13.85
N ILE A 234 -8.33 -1.57 -13.34
CA ILE A 234 -7.45 -2.52 -14.00
C ILE A 234 -8.22 -3.83 -14.14
N ASP A 235 -8.44 -4.26 -15.37
CA ASP A 235 -9.06 -5.54 -15.71
C ASP A 235 -10.40 -5.77 -14.97
N SER A 236 -11.17 -4.69 -14.80
CA SER A 236 -12.38 -4.62 -13.94
C SER A 236 -13.58 -4.09 -14.72
N ASP A 237 -13.96 -4.76 -15.82
CA ASP A 237 -15.01 -4.31 -16.75
C ASP A 237 -16.36 -4.04 -16.07
N LYS A 238 -16.69 -4.81 -15.02
CA LYS A 238 -17.92 -4.61 -14.26
C LYS A 238 -17.97 -3.27 -13.54
N VAL A 239 -16.84 -2.78 -13.04
CA VAL A 239 -16.75 -1.44 -12.44
C VAL A 239 -17.05 -0.37 -13.50
N ILE A 240 -16.51 -0.53 -14.71
CA ILE A 240 -16.75 0.38 -15.84
C ILE A 240 -18.24 0.39 -16.19
N ASP A 241 -18.86 -0.78 -16.36
CA ASP A 241 -20.26 -0.93 -16.74
C ASP A 241 -21.20 -0.26 -15.73
N VAL A 242 -20.99 -0.49 -14.43
CA VAL A 242 -21.85 0.08 -13.38
C VAL A 242 -21.68 1.60 -13.27
N LEU A 243 -20.45 2.12 -13.43
CA LEU A 243 -20.21 3.57 -13.48
C LEU A 243 -20.93 4.23 -14.67
N LEU A 244 -20.84 3.64 -15.87
CA LEU A 244 -21.49 4.17 -17.06
C LEU A 244 -23.01 4.09 -16.98
N THR A 245 -23.53 3.00 -16.40
CA THR A 245 -24.98 2.79 -16.26
C THR A 245 -25.59 3.76 -15.26
N SER A 246 -24.92 4.02 -14.14
CA SER A 246 -25.39 4.96 -13.12
C SER A 246 -25.26 6.43 -13.53
N GLN A 247 -24.42 6.75 -14.53
CA GLN A 247 -24.08 8.12 -14.94
C GLN A 247 -23.58 9.00 -13.79
N THR A 248 -22.96 8.38 -12.80
CA THR A 248 -22.55 9.09 -11.59
C THR A 248 -21.34 9.97 -11.86
N ARG A 249 -21.43 11.26 -11.52
CA ARG A 249 -20.33 12.20 -11.68
C ARG A 249 -19.26 11.98 -10.62
N LEU A 250 -18.02 11.79 -11.07
CA LEU A 250 -16.84 11.60 -10.23
C LEU A 250 -16.18 12.95 -9.93
N SER A 251 -16.91 13.84 -9.25
CA SER A 251 -16.62 15.28 -9.15
C SER A 251 -15.27 15.63 -8.51
N SER A 252 -14.68 14.73 -7.73
CA SER A 252 -13.39 14.89 -7.05
C SER A 252 -12.23 14.25 -7.80
N VAL A 253 -12.51 13.33 -8.73
CA VAL A 253 -11.48 12.55 -9.44
C VAL A 253 -10.84 13.42 -10.51
N THR A 254 -9.53 13.59 -10.41
CA THR A 254 -8.70 14.37 -11.34
C THR A 254 -7.71 13.49 -12.11
N GLN A 255 -7.50 12.26 -11.65
CA GLN A 255 -6.63 11.26 -12.27
C GLN A 255 -7.44 9.99 -12.49
N LEU A 256 -7.65 9.64 -13.76
CA LEU A 256 -8.29 8.39 -14.14
C LEU A 256 -7.31 7.55 -14.96
N LYS A 257 -7.05 6.33 -14.51
CA LYS A 257 -6.32 5.31 -15.26
C LYS A 257 -7.22 4.11 -15.50
N VAL A 258 -7.32 3.67 -16.73
CA VAL A 258 -8.08 2.48 -17.10
C VAL A 258 -7.19 1.56 -17.91
N ARG A 259 -7.05 0.32 -17.45
CA ARG A 259 -6.37 -0.76 -18.16
C ARG A 259 -7.35 -1.90 -18.34
N VAL A 260 -7.52 -2.37 -19.57
CA VAL A 260 -8.43 -3.47 -19.89
C VAL A 260 -7.67 -4.51 -20.71
N ASN A 261 -7.83 -5.78 -20.37
CA ASN A 261 -7.36 -6.90 -21.17
C ASN A 261 -8.23 -7.03 -22.44
N GLY A 262 -7.66 -6.63 -23.59
CA GLY A 262 -8.29 -6.68 -24.90
C GLY A 262 -8.31 -5.32 -25.61
N ASN A 263 -8.91 -5.28 -26.80
CA ASN A 263 -9.08 -4.04 -27.56
C ASN A 263 -9.89 -3.04 -26.71
N THR A 264 -9.28 -1.90 -26.37
CA THR A 264 -9.93 -0.79 -25.67
C THR A 264 -11.28 -0.52 -26.31
N THR A 265 -12.37 -0.71 -25.56
CA THR A 265 -13.71 -0.57 -26.10
C THR A 265 -14.14 0.91 -26.11
N SER A 266 -15.33 1.18 -26.64
CA SER A 266 -15.96 2.51 -26.58
C SER A 266 -16.27 2.94 -25.13
N ASN A 267 -16.36 2.00 -24.19
CA ASN A 267 -16.83 2.25 -22.83
C ASN A 267 -15.82 3.04 -21.99
N GLU A 268 -14.53 2.79 -22.14
CA GLU A 268 -13.45 3.45 -21.42
C GLU A 268 -13.44 4.95 -21.76
N LEU A 269 -13.55 5.30 -23.04
CA LEU A 269 -13.65 6.68 -23.49
C LEU A 269 -14.94 7.37 -23.01
N ARG A 270 -16.02 6.59 -22.77
CA ARG A 270 -17.26 7.15 -22.21
C ARG A 270 -17.12 7.51 -20.74
N LEU A 271 -16.20 6.90 -19.98
CA LEU A 271 -15.94 7.27 -18.58
C LEU A 271 -15.43 8.71 -18.45
N VAL A 272 -14.75 9.24 -19.47
CA VAL A 272 -14.30 10.63 -19.52
C VAL A 272 -15.46 11.61 -19.31
N LYS A 273 -16.68 11.26 -19.75
CA LYS A 273 -17.88 12.09 -19.59
C LYS A 273 -18.37 12.19 -18.13
N LEU A 274 -17.89 11.31 -17.24
CA LEU A 274 -18.22 11.31 -15.82
C LEU A 274 -17.26 12.18 -14.99
N LEU A 275 -16.16 12.63 -15.58
CA LEU A 275 -15.11 13.40 -14.91
C LEU A 275 -15.34 14.91 -15.01
N PRO A 276 -14.84 15.69 -14.03
CA PRO A 276 -14.76 17.14 -14.11
C PRO A 276 -13.63 17.56 -15.05
N MET A 277 -13.91 17.64 -16.35
CA MET A 277 -12.89 17.86 -17.39
C MET A 277 -12.05 19.13 -17.21
N ASP A 278 -12.53 20.12 -16.47
CA ASP A 278 -11.81 21.34 -16.09
C ASP A 278 -10.70 21.11 -15.05
N LYS A 279 -10.72 19.96 -14.35
CA LYS A 279 -9.79 19.63 -13.26
C LYS A 279 -8.93 18.40 -13.52
N VAL A 280 -9.19 17.68 -14.60
CA VAL A 280 -8.47 16.44 -14.92
C VAL A 280 -7.02 16.75 -15.26
N THR A 281 -6.10 16.10 -14.55
CA THR A 281 -4.64 16.24 -14.76
C THR A 281 -4.02 15.03 -15.42
N VAL A 282 -4.63 13.84 -15.29
CA VAL A 282 -4.13 12.59 -15.86
C VAL A 282 -5.31 11.78 -16.40
N LEU A 283 -5.21 11.41 -17.68
CA LEU A 283 -6.07 10.42 -18.33
C LEU A 283 -5.16 9.40 -19.00
N ASP A 284 -5.31 8.15 -18.62
CA ASP A 284 -4.46 7.09 -19.10
C ASP A 284 -5.30 5.86 -19.43
N PHE A 285 -5.23 5.43 -20.69
CA PHE A 285 -6.03 4.34 -21.23
C PHE A 285 -5.10 3.36 -21.94
N PHE A 286 -5.00 2.15 -21.41
CA PHE A 286 -4.20 1.07 -22.00
C PHE A 286 -5.09 -0.12 -22.35
N GLY A 287 -5.04 -0.54 -23.62
CA GLY A 287 -5.49 -1.85 -24.06
C GLY A 287 -4.28 -2.67 -24.52
N HIS A 288 -4.31 -3.97 -24.22
CA HIS A 288 -3.35 -4.93 -24.75
C HIS A 288 -3.87 -5.58 -26.04
#